data_AF-A0AAD5JGT1-F1
#
_entry.id   AF-A0AAD5JGT1-F1
#
_cell.length_a   1.000
_cell.length_b   1.000
_cell.length_c   1.000
_cell.angle_alpha   90.00
_cell.angle_beta   90.00
_cell.angle_gamma   90.00
#
_symmetry.space_group_name_H-M   'P 1'
#
loop_
_entity.id
_entity.type
_entity.pdbx_description
1 polymer ?
#
loop_
_entity_poly.entity_id
_entity_poly.type
_entity_poly.pdbx_seq_one_letter_code
_entity_poly.pdbx_strand_id
1 'polypeptide(L)'
;MGSVQRRKSLAHLLNLRQDKNESLKKYLTRFGKEVAQIEDASDVAVIAAFTNGLQSGRLSFDLCRDRPKTYDEMMDIADDYALAEEEEVAQGGSYIHGHKPDFKSESKGEKMKTQSRGYQRNEGS
;
A
#
# COMPACT_ATOMS: atom_id res chain seq x y z
N MET A 1 -35.32 15.65 -6.53
CA MET A 1 -34.22 16.27 -7.30
C MET A 1 -33.07 15.27 -7.30
N GLY A 2 -32.87 14.55 -8.41
CA GLY A 2 -31.75 13.61 -8.51
C GLY A 2 -30.45 14.40 -8.58
N SER A 3 -29.51 14.14 -7.67
CA SER A 3 -28.15 14.65 -7.77
C SER A 3 -27.55 14.10 -9.06
N VAL A 4 -27.33 14.96 -10.05
CA VAL A 4 -26.53 14.61 -11.22
C VAL A 4 -25.12 14.36 -10.70
N GLN A 5 -24.75 13.09 -10.53
CA GLN A 5 -23.37 12.70 -10.29
C GLN A 5 -22.56 13.26 -11.47
N ARG A 6 -21.77 14.31 -11.21
CA ARG A 6 -20.87 14.86 -12.22
C ARG A 6 -19.83 13.78 -12.50
N ARG A 7 -19.87 13.20 -13.70
CA ARG A 7 -18.82 12.29 -14.19
C ARG A 7 -17.49 13.00 -14.04
N LYS A 8 -16.54 12.34 -13.37
CA LYS A 8 -15.21 12.87 -13.20
C LYS A 8 -14.37 12.53 -14.43
N SER A 9 -13.32 13.29 -14.66
CA SER A 9 -12.42 13.10 -15.81
C SER A 9 -11.03 12.71 -15.34
N LEU A 10 -10.21 12.14 -16.24
CA LEU A 10 -8.82 11.82 -15.96
C LEU A 10 -8.01 13.04 -15.45
N ALA A 11 -8.34 14.24 -15.93
CA ALA A 11 -7.74 15.48 -15.45
C ALA A 11 -7.98 15.70 -13.94
N HIS A 12 -9.09 15.22 -13.40
CA HIS A 12 -9.34 15.25 -11.96
C HIS A 12 -8.40 14.33 -11.19
N LEU A 13 -8.18 13.09 -11.68
CA LEU A 13 -7.25 12.15 -11.06
C LEU A 13 -5.82 12.70 -11.04
N LEU A 14 -5.37 13.31 -12.14
CA LEU A 14 -4.03 13.90 -12.24
C LEU A 14 -3.80 15.05 -11.24
N ASN A 15 -4.86 15.69 -10.77
CA ASN A 15 -4.79 16.74 -9.74
C ASN A 15 -4.93 16.20 -8.32
N LEU A 16 -5.26 14.91 -8.15
CA LEU A 16 -5.40 14.30 -6.84
C LEU A 16 -4.02 14.02 -6.28
N ARG A 17 -3.65 14.73 -5.21
CA ARG A 17 -2.36 14.59 -4.53
C ARG A 17 -2.55 14.06 -3.13
N GLN A 18 -1.61 13.26 -2.65
CA GLN A 18 -1.54 12.82 -1.27
C GLN A 18 -1.07 13.98 -0.38
N ASP A 19 -1.87 14.35 0.61
CA ASP A 19 -1.53 15.44 1.53
C ASP A 19 -0.43 15.04 2.52
N LYS A 20 0.46 15.96 2.91
CA LYS A 20 1.64 15.67 3.78
C LYS A 20 1.34 14.90 5.07
N ASN A 21 0.13 15.06 5.61
CA ASN A 21 -0.32 14.41 6.85
C ASN A 21 -1.38 13.33 6.60
N GLU A 22 -1.59 12.94 5.35
CA GLU A 22 -2.51 11.90 4.94
C GLU A 22 -1.77 10.56 4.82
N SER A 23 -2.14 9.63 5.70
CA SER A 23 -1.71 8.22 5.64
C SER A 23 -2.04 7.61 4.29
N LEU A 24 -1.22 6.68 3.81
CA LEU A 24 -1.40 6.06 2.50
C LEU A 24 -2.77 5.40 2.35
N LYS A 25 -3.27 4.71 3.39
CA LYS A 25 -4.60 4.08 3.38
C LYS A 25 -5.76 5.05 3.10
N LYS A 26 -5.70 6.26 3.66
CA LYS A 26 -6.71 7.31 3.42
C LYS A 26 -6.63 7.80 1.98
N TYR A 27 -5.41 8.00 1.49
CA TYR A 27 -5.19 8.37 0.10
C TYR A 27 -5.71 7.32 -0.87
N LEU A 28 -5.42 6.02 -0.64
CA LEU A 28 -5.92 4.90 -1.46
C LEU A 28 -7.44 4.84 -1.49
N THR A 29 -8.07 4.97 -0.32
CA THR A 29 -9.53 5.01 -0.21
C THR A 29 -10.14 6.16 -1.02
N ARG A 30 -9.50 7.34 -1.00
CA ARG A 30 -9.95 8.49 -1.80
C ARG A 30 -9.73 8.22 -3.28
N PHE A 31 -8.52 7.81 -3.66
CA PHE A 31 -8.14 7.55 -5.04
C PHE A 31 -9.05 6.51 -5.71
N GLY A 32 -9.32 5.37 -5.05
CA GLY A 32 -10.21 4.34 -5.60
C GLY A 32 -11.65 4.83 -5.81
N LYS A 33 -12.18 5.67 -4.93
CA LYS A 33 -13.50 6.32 -5.11
C LYS A 33 -13.52 7.27 -6.30
N GLU A 34 -12.42 7.94 -6.59
CA GLU A 34 -12.28 8.84 -7.72
C GLU A 34 -12.19 8.07 -9.04
N VAL A 35 -11.42 6.99 -9.07
CA VAL A 35 -11.32 6.09 -10.23
C VAL A 35 -12.67 5.46 -10.56
N ALA A 36 -13.41 4.98 -9.55
CA ALA A 36 -14.74 4.38 -9.75
C ALA A 36 -15.80 5.35 -10.33
N GLN A 37 -15.54 6.66 -10.32
CA GLN A 37 -16.42 7.68 -10.92
C GLN A 37 -16.05 8.04 -12.37
N ILE A 38 -15.06 7.36 -12.96
CA ILE A 38 -14.56 7.59 -14.30
C ILE A 38 -14.79 6.33 -15.14
N GLU A 39 -15.63 6.42 -16.17
CA GLU A 39 -16.00 5.26 -16.99
C GLU A 39 -14.90 4.84 -17.98
N ASP A 40 -14.06 5.77 -18.47
CA ASP A 40 -13.14 5.53 -19.59
C ASP A 40 -11.65 5.72 -19.23
N ALA A 41 -11.27 5.51 -17.96
CA ALA A 41 -9.87 5.61 -17.58
C ALA A 41 -9.10 4.35 -17.94
N SER A 42 -8.02 4.46 -18.72
CA SER A 42 -7.11 3.34 -18.95
C SER A 42 -6.22 3.11 -17.74
N ASP A 43 -5.86 1.86 -17.46
CA ASP A 43 -4.96 1.48 -16.35
C ASP A 43 -3.67 2.30 -16.38
N VAL A 44 -3.07 2.48 -17.55
CA VAL A 44 -1.86 3.29 -17.74
C VAL A 44 -2.06 4.72 -17.26
N ALA A 45 -3.21 5.32 -17.58
CA ALA A 45 -3.52 6.69 -17.18
C ALA A 45 -3.81 6.79 -15.67
N VAL A 46 -4.48 5.79 -15.10
CA VAL A 46 -4.74 5.71 -13.66
C VAL A 46 -3.44 5.54 -12.87
N ILE A 47 -2.55 4.63 -13.31
CA ILE A 47 -1.24 4.39 -12.68
C ILE A 47 -0.36 5.65 -12.76
N ALA A 48 -0.36 6.34 -13.90
CA ALA A 48 0.37 7.60 -14.05
C ALA A 48 -0.16 8.68 -13.11
N ALA A 49 -1.49 8.82 -13.00
CA ALA A 49 -2.12 9.76 -12.08
C ALA A 49 -1.82 9.42 -10.61
N PHE A 50 -1.91 8.15 -10.25
CA PHE A 50 -1.59 7.67 -8.90
C PHE A 50 -0.14 8.01 -8.52
N THR A 51 0.80 7.65 -9.39
CA THR A 51 2.23 7.87 -9.17
C THR A 51 2.58 9.35 -9.10
N ASN A 52 1.92 10.21 -9.90
CA ASN A 52 2.10 11.66 -9.82
C ASN A 52 1.52 12.28 -8.54
N GLY A 53 0.42 11.71 -8.05
CA GLY A 53 -0.27 12.17 -6.85
C GLY A 53 0.42 11.77 -5.55
N LEU A 54 1.22 10.70 -5.54
CA LEU A 54 1.95 10.25 -4.36
C LEU A 54 2.98 11.27 -3.87
N GLN A 55 3.23 11.23 -2.56
CA GLN A 55 4.42 11.86 -2.02
C GLN A 55 5.67 11.09 -2.44
N SER A 56 6.76 11.82 -2.67
CA SER A 56 8.07 11.23 -2.89
C SER A 56 8.43 10.30 -1.72
N GLY A 57 8.67 9.04 -2.02
CA GLY A 57 8.91 8.02 -1.00
C GLY A 57 9.10 6.61 -1.57
N ARG A 58 9.21 5.62 -0.68
CA ARG A 58 9.48 4.22 -1.06
C ARG A 58 8.47 3.66 -2.06
N LEU A 59 7.17 3.87 -1.82
CA LEU A 59 6.12 3.43 -2.73
C LEU A 59 6.28 4.03 -4.14
N SER A 60 6.52 5.34 -4.25
CA SER A 60 6.71 6.01 -5.55
C SER A 60 7.91 5.45 -6.33
N PHE A 61 8.97 5.02 -5.62
CA PHE A 61 10.16 4.41 -6.22
C PHE A 61 9.88 2.98 -6.68
N ASP A 62 9.25 2.17 -5.84
CA ASP A 62 8.95 0.77 -6.16
C ASP A 62 7.95 0.65 -7.31
N LEU A 63 6.93 1.52 -7.39
CA LEU A 63 6.02 1.56 -8.55
C LEU A 63 6.74 1.93 -9.85
N CYS A 64 7.74 2.82 -9.79
CA CYS A 64 8.56 3.16 -10.95
C CYS A 64 9.47 2.00 -11.39
N ARG A 65 9.97 1.22 -10.42
CA ARG A 65 10.83 0.05 -10.65
C ARG A 65 10.05 -1.12 -11.21
N ASP A 66 8.97 -1.51 -10.53
CA ASP A 66 8.23 -2.73 -10.79
C ASP A 66 7.22 -2.55 -11.95
N ARG A 67 6.86 -1.29 -12.26
CA ARG A 67 6.01 -0.90 -13.40
C ARG A 67 4.74 -1.74 -13.49
N PRO A 68 3.80 -1.59 -12.54
CA PRO A 68 2.52 -2.28 -12.62
C PRO A 68 1.85 -1.95 -13.94
N LYS A 69 1.18 -2.95 -14.52
CA LYS A 69 0.52 -2.83 -15.83
C LYS A 69 -0.97 -2.60 -15.68
N THR A 70 -1.54 -3.02 -14.55
CA THR A 70 -2.97 -2.95 -14.26
C THR A 70 -3.22 -2.13 -13.00
N TYR A 71 -4.46 -1.64 -12.87
CA TYR A 71 -4.91 -0.94 -11.67
C TYR A 71 -4.82 -1.84 -10.42
N ASP A 72 -5.20 -3.11 -10.54
CA ASP A 72 -5.22 -4.06 -9.43
C ASP A 72 -3.80 -4.35 -8.90
N GLU A 73 -2.82 -4.60 -9.79
CA GLU A 73 -1.42 -4.79 -9.41
C GLU A 73 -0.86 -3.57 -8.65
N MET A 74 -1.24 -2.36 -9.06
CA MET A 74 -0.83 -1.13 -8.40
C MET A 74 -1.48 -0.99 -7.02
N MET A 75 -2.75 -1.34 -6.89
CA MET A 75 -3.46 -1.30 -5.61
C MET A 75 -2.94 -2.34 -4.62
N ASP A 76 -2.64 -3.57 -5.06
CA ASP A 76 -2.06 -4.61 -4.20
C ASP A 76 -0.73 -4.16 -3.58
N ILE A 77 0.18 -3.61 -4.40
CA ILE A 77 1.45 -3.05 -3.91
C ILE A 77 1.19 -1.92 -2.91
N ALA A 78 0.27 -1.01 -3.22
CA ALA A 78 0.02 0.13 -2.36
C ALA A 78 -0.65 -0.26 -1.02
N ASP A 79 -1.52 -1.27 -1.01
CA ASP A 79 -2.14 -1.81 0.20
C ASP A 79 -1.12 -2.48 1.11
N ASP A 80 -0.17 -3.26 0.56
CA ASP A 80 0.95 -3.82 1.33
C ASP A 80 1.76 -2.73 2.04
N TYR A 81 2.04 -1.64 1.32
CA TYR A 81 2.72 -0.47 1.89
C TYR A 81 1.87 0.24 2.96
N ALA A 82 0.56 0.32 2.80
CA ALA A 82 -0.34 0.94 3.76
C ALA A 82 -0.44 0.11 5.06
N LEU A 83 -0.44 -1.21 4.95
CA LEU A 83 -0.37 -2.12 6.10
C LEU A 83 0.95 -1.97 6.86
N ALA A 84 2.07 -1.89 6.13
CA ALA A 84 3.38 -1.67 6.73
C ALA A 84 3.48 -0.31 7.44
N GLU A 85 2.89 0.76 6.88
CA GLU A 85 2.81 2.07 7.54
C GLU A 85 2.00 2.01 8.85
N GLU A 86 0.87 1.30 8.87
CA GLU A 86 0.06 1.11 10.07
C GLU A 86 0.79 0.29 11.16
N GLU A 87 1.53 -0.76 10.77
CA GLU A 87 2.33 -1.58 11.69
C GLU A 87 3.53 -0.81 12.26
N GLU A 88 4.20 0.02 11.45
CA GLU A 88 5.30 0.89 11.89
C GLU A 88 4.85 1.88 12.96
N VAL A 89 3.68 2.49 12.78
CA VAL A 89 3.04 3.39 13.76
C VAL A 89 2.70 2.64 15.05
N ALA A 90 2.26 1.38 14.95
CA ALA A 90 1.89 0.57 16.11
C ALA A 90 3.10 0.03 16.90
N GLN A 91 4.24 -0.24 16.25
CA GLN A 91 5.37 -0.95 16.84
C GLN A 91 6.62 -0.10 17.11
N GLY A 92 6.64 1.19 16.78
CA GLY A 92 7.76 2.06 17.16
C GLY A 92 9.04 1.84 16.35
N GLY A 93 8.89 1.50 15.06
CA GLY A 93 9.92 1.65 14.03
C GLY A 93 11.06 0.63 14.03
N SER A 94 11.00 -0.35 13.12
CA SER A 94 12.19 -0.94 12.47
C SER A 94 11.79 -1.96 11.37
N TYR A 95 11.39 -1.47 10.19
CA TYR A 95 11.52 -2.22 8.94
C TYR A 95 12.53 -1.53 8.03
N ILE A 96 13.79 -1.54 8.48
CA ILE A 96 14.94 -1.22 7.64
C ILE A 96 15.53 -2.55 7.17
N HIS A 97 15.57 -2.72 5.84
CA HIS A 97 16.34 -3.70 5.08
C HIS A 97 15.67 -5.05 4.77
N GLY A 98 15.00 -5.13 3.60
CA GLY A 98 15.16 -6.31 2.74
C GLY A 98 13.95 -7.19 2.39
N HIS A 99 12.71 -6.82 2.69
CA HIS A 99 11.58 -7.69 2.31
C HIS A 99 11.06 -7.35 0.90
N LYS A 100 11.55 -8.08 -0.11
CA LYS A 100 10.78 -8.32 -1.34
C LYS A 100 9.56 -9.15 -0.93
N PRO A 101 8.30 -8.76 -1.25
CA PRO A 101 7.19 -9.68 -1.12
C PRO A 101 7.37 -10.79 -2.16
N ASP A 102 7.73 -11.98 -1.69
CA ASP A 102 7.58 -13.20 -2.48
C ASP A 102 6.07 -13.43 -2.64
N PHE A 103 5.55 -13.15 -3.83
CA PHE A 103 4.19 -13.48 -4.24
C PHE A 103 3.98 -15.00 -4.18
N LYS A 104 3.55 -15.51 -3.02
CA LYS A 104 2.79 -16.77 -2.89
C LYS A 104 1.85 -16.70 -1.70
N SER A 105 0.59 -16.42 -2.01
CA SER A 105 -0.54 -16.70 -1.13
C SER A 105 -0.74 -18.21 -1.01
N GLU A 106 -0.43 -18.80 0.15
CA GLU A 106 -1.08 -20.03 0.61
C GLU A 106 -1.14 -20.08 2.14
N SER A 107 -2.22 -19.54 2.70
CA SER A 107 -2.56 -19.73 4.10
C SER A 107 -3.14 -21.12 4.32
N LYS A 108 -2.34 -22.03 4.89
CA LYS A 108 -2.84 -23.09 5.76
C LYS A 108 -1.85 -23.35 6.90
N GLY A 109 -2.34 -23.19 8.12
CA GLY A 109 -1.77 -23.86 9.28
C GLY A 109 -1.61 -22.97 10.49
N GLU A 110 -2.65 -22.92 11.33
CA GLU A 110 -2.50 -22.75 12.77
C GLU A 110 -1.28 -23.53 13.30
N LYS A 111 -0.48 -22.93 14.17
CA LYS A 111 -0.63 -23.13 15.63
C LYS A 111 0.41 -22.32 16.40
N MET A 112 -0.12 -21.50 17.31
CA MET A 112 0.61 -20.92 18.43
C MET A 112 1.08 -22.05 19.36
N LYS A 113 2.34 -22.01 19.79
CA LYS A 113 2.72 -22.44 21.14
C LYS A 113 3.98 -21.71 21.61
N THR A 114 3.78 -20.55 22.21
CA THR A 114 4.74 -19.94 23.12
C THR A 114 4.82 -20.81 24.37
N GLN A 115 5.99 -21.35 24.69
CA GLN A 115 6.27 -21.87 26.03
C GLN A 115 7.68 -21.51 26.45
N SER A 116 7.76 -20.43 27.22
CA SER A 116 8.95 -19.95 27.93
C SER A 116 9.32 -20.87 29.10
N ARG A 117 10.60 -21.28 29.18
CA ARG A 117 11.36 -21.69 30.38
C ARG A 117 12.71 -22.24 29.88
N GLY A 118 13.89 -21.84 30.31
CA GLY A 118 14.38 -20.93 31.34
C GLY A 118 15.91 -21.07 31.32
N TYR A 119 16.62 -20.01 31.70
CA TYR A 119 18.07 -20.02 31.87
C TYR A 119 18.52 -21.07 32.89
N GLN A 120 19.58 -21.82 32.60
CA GLN A 120 20.50 -22.29 33.64
C GLN A 120 21.92 -22.53 33.10
N ARG A 121 22.84 -21.89 33.83
CA ARG A 121 24.32 -21.83 33.77
C ARG A 121 24.95 -23.17 34.20
N ASN A 122 26.15 -23.49 33.69
CA ASN A 122 27.36 -23.92 34.44
C ASN A 122 28.46 -24.35 33.43
N GLU A 123 29.57 -23.62 33.33
CA GLU A 123 30.84 -23.76 34.08
C GLU A 123 31.61 -25.04 33.69
N GLY A 124 32.85 -24.83 33.25
CA GLY A 124 33.66 -25.83 32.57
C GLY A 124 34.33 -26.87 33.45
N SER A 125 35.07 -27.75 32.78
CA SER A 125 36.34 -28.32 33.23
C SER A 125 37.07 -28.94 32.04
#